data_AF-A0AAD7SZZ6-F1
#
_entry.id   AF-A0AAD7SZZ6-F1
#
_cell.length_a   1.000
_cell.length_b   1.000
_cell.length_c   1.000
_cell.angle_alpha   90.00
_cell.angle_beta   90.00
_cell.angle_gamma   90.00
#
_symmetry.space_group_name_H-M   'P 1'
#
loop_
_entity.id
_entity.type
_entity.pdbx_description
1 polymer ?
#
loop_
_entity_poly.entity_id
_entity_poly.type
_entity_poly.pdbx_seq_one_letter_code
_entity_poly.pdbx_strand_id
1 'polypeptide(L)'
;MNKGQRGNAYGFKVSSLNKIGDTKSSIDKNITLLHYLITILEKKYPKVVLFHEDLQNVPEAAKVHMTELEKDVNNMRTGLKNVESELDFQKNRPQESGDKFVSVVSQFITVASFSFSDVEDSLQEAKELFTKAVQHFGEDPTRMQPDEFFGIFDQFLQSFAEAKQENENIRRRKEEEERRARMEAQLKEQRERERKARKAEEDGEFDDLVSALRSGEVFDKDLSKMKRNRKRVNTQTTESSRERPITKLNF
;
A
#
# COMPACT_ATOMS: atom_id res chain seq x y z
N MET A 1 1.64 -25.07 -5.60
CA MET A 1 1.40 -25.36 -4.17
C MET A 1 1.75 -26.80 -3.87
N ASN A 2 2.12 -27.08 -2.62
CA ASN A 2 2.63 -28.38 -2.19
C ASN A 2 1.57 -29.49 -2.29
N LYS A 3 1.98 -30.69 -2.71
CA LYS A 3 1.15 -31.90 -2.81
C LYS A 3 1.86 -33.08 -2.13
N GLY A 4 1.13 -34.17 -1.87
CA GLY A 4 1.69 -35.38 -1.25
C GLY A 4 2.07 -35.16 0.22
N GLN A 5 3.17 -35.76 0.67
CA GLN A 5 3.65 -35.63 2.07
C GLN A 5 4.01 -34.20 2.50
N ARG A 6 4.21 -33.29 1.54
CA ARG A 6 4.42 -31.85 1.81
C ARG A 6 3.11 -31.05 1.90
N GLY A 7 1.96 -31.68 1.71
CA GLY A 7 0.61 -31.12 1.90
C GLY A 7 -0.06 -31.64 3.18
N ASN A 8 -1.40 -31.50 3.28
CA ASN A 8 -2.23 -31.97 4.40
C ASN A 8 -1.83 -31.43 5.79
N ALA A 9 -1.32 -30.20 5.85
CA ALA A 9 -1.01 -29.55 7.11
C ALA A 9 -2.29 -29.02 7.78
N TYR A 10 -2.41 -29.21 9.10
CA TYR A 10 -3.46 -28.63 9.94
C TYR A 10 -3.11 -27.22 10.45
N GLY A 11 -1.84 -26.83 10.33
CA GLY A 11 -1.32 -25.54 10.73
C GLY A 11 0.11 -25.35 10.23
N PHE A 12 0.63 -24.14 10.38
CA PHE A 12 2.00 -23.79 10.01
C PHE A 12 2.57 -22.80 11.04
N LYS A 13 3.91 -22.78 11.16
CA LYS A 13 4.60 -21.81 12.01
C LYS A 13 4.37 -20.39 11.50
N VAL A 14 4.17 -19.43 12.41
CA VAL A 14 3.77 -18.06 12.06
C VAL A 14 4.79 -17.37 11.14
N SER A 15 6.08 -17.68 11.29
CA SER A 15 7.16 -17.22 10.40
C SER A 15 6.98 -17.62 8.92
N SER A 16 6.11 -18.57 8.62
CA SER A 16 5.77 -18.95 7.24
C SER A 16 5.00 -17.86 6.49
N LEU A 17 4.36 -16.91 7.20
CA LEU A 17 3.69 -15.77 6.59
C LEU A 17 4.65 -14.98 5.68
N ASN A 18 5.87 -14.73 6.17
CA ASN A 18 6.89 -13.98 5.42
C ASN A 18 7.45 -14.76 4.22
N LYS A 19 7.16 -16.06 4.09
CA LYS A 19 7.56 -16.89 2.95
C LYS A 19 6.52 -16.94 1.83
N ILE A 20 5.34 -16.36 2.06
CA ILE A 20 4.28 -16.30 1.02
C ILE A 20 4.78 -15.47 -0.17
N GLY A 21 5.56 -14.41 0.08
CA GLY A 21 6.17 -13.57 -0.95
C GLY A 21 7.18 -14.30 -1.86
N ASP A 22 7.80 -15.39 -1.38
CA ASP A 22 8.86 -16.09 -2.12
C ASP A 22 8.33 -16.90 -3.31
N THR A 23 7.06 -17.30 -3.26
CA THR A 23 6.45 -18.10 -4.32
C THR A 23 6.02 -17.19 -5.47
N LYS A 24 6.76 -17.21 -6.57
CA LYS A 24 6.48 -16.40 -7.77
C LYS A 24 5.54 -17.11 -8.73
N SER A 25 4.72 -16.33 -9.44
CA SER A 25 3.86 -16.84 -10.51
C SER A 25 4.69 -17.36 -11.68
N SER A 26 4.20 -18.42 -12.32
CA SER A 26 4.80 -18.96 -13.55
C SER A 26 4.50 -18.10 -14.79
N ILE A 27 3.49 -17.21 -14.71
CA ILE A 27 3.07 -16.34 -15.81
C ILE A 27 3.84 -15.02 -15.78
N ASP A 28 3.95 -14.42 -14.60
CA ASP A 28 4.68 -13.15 -14.39
C ASP A 28 5.53 -13.26 -13.13
N LYS A 29 6.85 -13.20 -13.30
CA LYS A 29 7.81 -13.32 -12.18
C LYS A 29 7.76 -12.16 -11.20
N ASN A 30 7.11 -11.05 -11.56
CA ASN A 30 6.88 -9.92 -10.67
C ASN A 30 5.65 -10.13 -9.77
N ILE A 31 4.77 -11.08 -10.09
CA ILE A 31 3.59 -11.39 -9.29
C ILE A 31 3.93 -12.57 -8.37
N THR A 32 3.77 -12.36 -7.07
CA THR A 32 3.98 -13.39 -6.04
C THR A 32 2.66 -14.01 -5.58
N LEU A 33 2.74 -15.08 -4.79
CA LEU A 33 1.57 -15.68 -4.15
C LEU A 33 0.90 -14.69 -3.19
N LEU A 34 1.66 -13.78 -2.57
CA LEU A 34 1.12 -12.72 -1.72
C LEU A 34 0.22 -11.76 -2.52
N HIS A 35 0.69 -11.31 -3.69
CA HIS A 35 -0.11 -10.49 -4.61
C HIS A 35 -1.43 -11.18 -4.99
N TYR A 36 -1.35 -12.46 -5.32
CA TYR A 36 -2.52 -13.26 -5.67
C TYR A 36 -3.48 -13.40 -4.48
N LEU A 37 -2.95 -13.68 -3.29
CA LEU A 37 -3.74 -13.78 -2.06
C LEU A 37 -4.49 -12.48 -1.78
N ILE A 38 -3.82 -11.33 -1.85
CA ILE A 38 -4.43 -10.01 -1.66
C ILE A 38 -5.58 -9.80 -2.64
N THR A 39 -5.38 -10.10 -3.93
CA THR A 39 -6.44 -9.98 -4.95
C THR A 39 -7.66 -10.84 -4.62
N ILE A 40 -7.46 -12.04 -4.06
CA ILE A 40 -8.55 -12.92 -3.63
C ILE A 40 -9.23 -12.38 -2.38
N LEU A 41 -8.46 -11.89 -1.40
CA LEU A 41 -9.00 -11.30 -0.18
C LEU A 41 -9.88 -10.09 -0.49
N GLU A 42 -9.44 -9.17 -1.34
CA GLU A 42 -10.24 -8.00 -1.74
C GLU A 42 -11.56 -8.39 -2.41
N LYS A 43 -11.53 -9.44 -3.25
CA LYS A 43 -12.72 -9.87 -4.01
C LYS A 43 -13.69 -10.72 -3.21
N LYS A 44 -13.19 -11.57 -2.30
CA LYS A 44 -14.01 -12.59 -1.61
C LYS A 44 -14.14 -12.37 -0.11
N TYR A 45 -13.19 -11.68 0.51
CA TYR A 45 -13.10 -11.48 1.96
C TYR A 45 -12.74 -10.02 2.30
N PRO A 46 -13.54 -9.03 1.86
CA PRO A 46 -13.18 -7.62 1.96
C PRO A 46 -13.03 -7.13 3.41
N LYS A 47 -13.66 -7.78 4.39
CA LYS A 47 -13.42 -7.47 5.81
C LYS A 47 -12.02 -7.88 6.27
N VAL A 48 -11.51 -9.01 5.77
CA VAL A 48 -10.21 -9.56 6.16
C VAL A 48 -9.07 -8.71 5.59
N VAL A 49 -9.25 -8.04 4.45
CA VAL A 49 -8.19 -7.18 3.88
C VAL A 49 -7.82 -5.99 4.79
N LEU A 50 -8.70 -5.66 5.75
CA LEU A 50 -8.51 -4.58 6.72
C LEU A 50 -7.87 -5.03 8.03
N PHE A 51 -7.38 -6.28 8.13
CA PHE A 51 -6.78 -6.81 9.36
C PHE A 51 -5.61 -5.99 9.92
N HIS A 52 -4.96 -5.17 9.09
CA HIS A 52 -3.91 -4.25 9.51
C HIS A 52 -4.41 -3.19 10.51
N GLU A 53 -5.70 -2.82 10.46
CA GLU A 53 -6.33 -1.91 11.43
C GLU A 53 -6.42 -2.55 12.82
N ASP A 54 -6.69 -3.86 12.86
CA ASP A 54 -6.74 -4.65 14.10
C ASP A 54 -5.34 -4.87 14.71
N LEU A 55 -4.29 -4.73 13.90
CA LEU A 55 -2.89 -4.97 14.28
C LEU A 55 -2.04 -3.69 14.33
N GLN A 56 -2.66 -2.51 14.47
CA GLN A 56 -1.97 -1.21 14.41
C GLN A 56 -0.82 -1.02 15.43
N ASN A 57 -0.86 -1.72 16.57
CA ASN A 57 0.16 -1.61 17.62
C ASN A 57 1.33 -2.60 17.44
N VAL A 58 1.22 -3.55 16.49
CA VAL A 58 2.25 -4.57 16.26
C VAL A 58 3.61 -3.96 15.90
N PRO A 59 3.72 -2.93 15.04
CA PRO A 59 5.02 -2.34 14.71
C PRO A 59 5.74 -1.74 15.91
N GLU A 60 5.02 -1.16 16.87
CA GLU A 60 5.63 -0.64 18.11
C GLU A 60 5.97 -1.78 19.08
N ALA A 61 5.09 -2.78 19.20
CA ALA A 61 5.36 -3.96 20.03
C ALA A 61 6.59 -4.76 19.55
N ALA A 62 6.84 -4.79 18.24
CA ALA A 62 8.02 -5.42 17.64
C ALA A 62 9.36 -4.75 18.01
N LYS A 63 9.33 -3.54 18.60
CA LYS A 63 10.53 -2.82 19.05
C LYS A 63 10.79 -2.98 20.55
N VAL A 64 9.92 -3.69 21.28
CA VAL A 64 10.02 -3.83 22.73
C VAL A 64 10.94 -4.98 23.11
N HIS A 65 12.02 -4.66 23.83
CA HIS A 65 12.92 -5.65 24.42
C HIS A 65 12.51 -5.94 25.87
N MET A 66 11.87 -7.10 26.09
CA MET A 66 11.31 -7.45 27.40
C MET A 66 12.36 -7.47 28.53
N THR A 67 13.54 -8.01 28.27
CA THR A 67 14.62 -8.07 29.27
C THR A 67 15.07 -6.68 29.74
N GLU A 68 15.11 -5.70 28.84
CA GLU A 68 15.46 -4.32 29.18
C GLU A 68 14.33 -3.65 29.96
N LEU A 69 13.09 -3.84 29.52
CA LEU A 69 11.91 -3.33 30.22
C LEU A 69 11.82 -3.86 31.66
N GLU A 70 12.03 -5.17 31.87
CA GLU A 70 12.04 -5.77 33.20
C GLU A 70 13.18 -5.22 34.08
N LYS A 71 14.36 -4.99 33.49
CA LYS A 71 15.49 -4.39 34.18
C LYS A 71 15.16 -2.97 34.65
N ASP A 72 14.52 -2.16 33.81
CA ASP A 72 14.14 -0.79 34.16
C ASP A 72 13.08 -0.74 35.26
N VAL A 73 12.08 -1.61 35.20
CA VAL A 73 11.08 -1.76 36.28
C VAL A 73 11.74 -2.22 37.58
N ASN A 74 12.69 -3.15 37.52
CA ASN A 74 13.45 -3.59 38.70
C ASN A 74 14.32 -2.47 39.29
N ASN A 75 14.91 -1.62 38.45
CA ASN A 75 15.68 -0.45 38.89
C ASN A 75 14.78 0.54 39.61
N MET A 76 13.59 0.81 39.09
CA MET A 76 12.59 1.66 39.74
C MET A 76 12.16 1.08 41.09
N ARG A 77 11.86 -0.22 41.16
CA ARG A 77 11.51 -0.91 42.42
C ARG A 77 12.60 -0.75 43.48
N THR A 78 13.85 -0.99 43.08
CA THR A 78 14.99 -0.91 44.00
C THR A 78 15.25 0.53 44.43
N GLY A 79 15.17 1.48 43.49
CA GLY A 79 15.30 2.91 43.77
C GLY A 79 14.26 3.39 44.77
N LEU A 80 13.00 3.00 44.60
CA LEU A 80 11.91 3.39 45.49
C LEU A 80 12.11 2.82 46.91
N LYS A 81 12.49 1.54 47.03
CA LYS A 81 12.84 0.93 48.32
C LYS A 81 14.00 1.62 49.04
N ASN A 82 15.00 2.10 48.28
CA ASN A 82 16.11 2.86 48.85
C ASN A 82 15.63 4.21 49.39
N VAL A 83 14.74 4.90 48.67
CA VAL A 83 14.14 6.16 49.12
C VAL A 83 13.27 5.95 50.36
N GLU A 84 12.50 4.86 50.41
CA GLU A 84 11.71 4.47 51.60
C GLU A 84 12.61 4.22 52.82
N SER A 85 13.70 3.47 52.62
CA SER A 85 14.66 3.18 53.68
C SER A 85 15.34 4.45 54.21
N GLU A 86 15.72 5.37 53.31
CA GLU A 86 16.29 6.66 53.68
C GLU A 86 15.26 7.55 54.39
N LEU A 87 14.00 7.55 53.94
CA LEU A 87 12.93 8.28 54.60
C LEU A 87 12.74 7.79 56.04
N ASP A 88 12.71 6.48 56.26
CA ASP A 88 12.57 5.91 57.60
C ASP A 88 13.78 6.21 58.48
N PHE A 89 14.99 6.19 57.92
CA PHE A 89 16.19 6.61 58.64
C PHE A 89 16.11 8.09 59.07
N GLN A 90 15.72 9.00 58.18
CA GLN A 90 15.62 10.43 58.47
C GLN A 90 14.47 10.78 59.42
N LYS A 91 13.35 10.06 59.36
CA LYS A 91 12.25 10.19 60.34
C LYS A 91 12.68 9.91 61.77
N ASN A 92 13.66 9.02 61.95
CA ASN A 92 14.16 8.61 63.26
C ASN A 92 15.34 9.47 63.78
N ARG A 93 15.70 10.55 63.08
CA ARG A 93 16.74 11.49 63.50
C ARG A 93 16.16 12.83 64.00
N PRO A 94 16.92 13.57 64.82
CA PRO A 94 16.55 14.94 65.17
C PRO A 94 16.43 15.79 63.91
N GLN A 95 15.30 16.48 63.73
CA GLN A 95 15.10 17.33 62.56
C GLN A 95 15.81 18.68 62.73
N GLU A 96 16.61 19.04 61.73
CA GLU A 96 17.26 20.33 61.67
C GLU A 96 16.29 21.41 61.18
N SER A 97 16.37 22.61 61.76
CA SER A 97 15.53 23.73 61.34
C SER A 97 15.83 24.12 59.89
N GLY A 98 14.85 23.95 59.00
CA GLY A 98 14.96 24.24 57.57
C GLY A 98 15.13 23.01 56.70
N ASP A 99 15.42 21.84 57.28
CA ASP A 99 15.38 20.57 56.55
C ASP A 99 13.94 20.18 56.23
N LYS A 100 13.66 19.95 54.95
CA LYS A 100 12.34 19.56 54.44
C LYS A 100 12.32 18.14 53.86
N PHE A 101 13.40 17.37 54.03
CA PHE A 101 13.54 16.04 53.43
C PHE A 101 12.34 15.15 53.76
N VAL A 102 12.06 14.93 55.04
CA VAL A 102 10.95 14.05 55.47
C VAL A 102 9.61 14.54 54.91
N SER A 103 9.36 15.86 54.92
CA SER A 103 8.10 16.42 54.41
C SER A 103 7.93 16.19 52.90
N VAL A 104 8.96 16.48 52.10
CA VAL A 104 8.90 16.38 50.63
C VAL A 104 8.92 14.92 50.19
N VAL A 105 9.80 14.11 50.77
CA VAL A 105 9.99 12.71 50.39
C VAL A 105 8.82 11.83 50.82
N SER A 106 8.16 12.12 51.95
CA SER A 106 6.92 11.40 52.33
C SER A 106 5.81 11.62 51.29
N GLN A 107 5.65 12.85 50.81
CA GLN A 107 4.66 13.15 49.76
C GLN A 107 5.03 12.47 48.44
N PHE A 108 6.31 12.52 48.06
CA PHE A 108 6.82 11.84 46.87
C PHE A 108 6.55 10.34 46.91
N ILE A 109 6.93 9.64 47.99
CA ILE A 109 6.74 8.19 48.13
C ILE A 109 5.27 7.82 47.99
N THR A 110 4.36 8.59 48.60
CA THR A 110 2.92 8.28 48.53
C THR A 110 2.43 8.24 47.08
N VAL A 111 2.83 9.21 46.26
CA VAL A 111 2.42 9.29 44.84
C VAL A 111 3.20 8.28 43.99
N ALA A 112 4.52 8.18 44.21
CA ALA A 112 5.40 7.32 43.44
C ALA A 112 5.09 5.83 43.65
N SER A 113 4.86 5.40 44.89
CA SER A 113 4.52 3.99 45.19
C SER A 113 3.16 3.59 44.62
N PHE A 114 2.17 4.49 44.64
CA PHE A 114 0.88 4.22 43.99
C PHE A 114 1.06 4.11 42.46
N SER A 115 1.69 5.10 41.83
CA SER A 115 1.91 5.09 40.38
C SER A 115 2.80 3.92 39.93
N PHE A 116 3.75 3.50 40.75
CA PHE A 116 4.64 2.38 40.43
C PHE A 116 3.91 1.04 40.53
N SER A 117 2.98 0.89 41.48
CA SER A 117 2.12 -0.30 41.56
C SER A 117 1.36 -0.54 40.25
N ASP A 118 0.78 0.51 39.67
CA ASP A 118 0.06 0.42 38.38
C ASP A 118 0.99 -0.05 37.23
N VAL A 119 2.26 0.37 37.25
CA VAL A 119 3.27 -0.07 36.27
C VAL A 119 3.62 -1.55 36.45
N GLU A 120 3.76 -2.01 37.70
CA GLU A 120 4.01 -3.42 38.00
C GLU A 120 2.87 -4.32 37.54
N ASP A 121 1.63 -3.92 37.85
CA ASP A 121 0.42 -4.65 37.44
C ASP A 121 0.30 -4.71 35.91
N SER A 122 0.53 -3.58 35.23
CA SER A 122 0.51 -3.51 33.76
C SER A 122 1.57 -4.40 33.11
N LEU A 123 2.79 -4.43 33.66
CA LEU A 123 3.85 -5.30 33.15
C LEU A 123 3.50 -6.78 33.33
N GLN A 124 2.93 -7.14 34.49
CA GLN A 124 2.52 -8.51 34.76
C GLN A 124 1.40 -8.96 33.82
N GLU A 125 0.37 -8.15 33.63
CA GLU A 125 -0.71 -8.43 32.68
C GLU A 125 -0.17 -8.57 31.25
N ALA A 126 0.72 -7.66 30.81
CA ALA A 126 1.33 -7.71 29.48
C ALA A 126 2.09 -9.03 29.24
N LYS A 127 2.85 -9.51 30.23
CA LYS A 127 3.59 -10.78 30.14
C LYS A 127 2.66 -11.99 30.05
N GLU A 128 1.55 -11.97 30.78
CA GLU A 128 0.54 -13.03 30.73
C GLU A 128 -0.17 -13.07 29.38
N LEU A 129 -0.60 -11.91 28.87
CA LEU A 129 -1.23 -11.79 27.56
C LEU A 129 -0.27 -12.19 26.44
N PHE A 130 1.00 -11.78 26.52
CA PHE A 130 2.03 -12.20 25.57
C PHE A 130 2.20 -13.73 25.56
N THR A 131 2.31 -14.36 26.73
CA THR A 131 2.42 -15.82 26.85
C THR A 131 1.24 -16.53 26.18
N LYS A 132 0.01 -16.06 26.44
CA LYS A 132 -1.21 -16.59 25.82
C LYS A 132 -1.19 -16.42 24.30
N ALA A 133 -0.76 -15.26 23.81
CA ALA A 133 -0.66 -14.98 22.37
C ALA A 133 0.36 -15.92 21.68
N VAL A 134 1.57 -16.05 22.24
CA VAL A 134 2.60 -16.95 21.68
C VAL A 134 2.10 -18.40 21.62
N GLN A 135 1.47 -18.88 22.69
CA GLN A 135 0.87 -20.21 22.73
C GLN A 135 -0.26 -20.38 21.71
N HIS A 136 -1.11 -19.36 21.54
CA HIS A 136 -2.21 -19.37 20.58
C HIS A 136 -1.73 -19.61 19.14
N PHE A 137 -0.56 -19.06 18.78
CA PHE A 137 0.06 -19.26 17.46
C PHE A 137 0.95 -20.52 17.38
N GLY A 138 0.93 -21.38 18.41
CA GLY A 138 1.67 -22.65 18.42
C GLY A 138 3.20 -22.48 18.59
N GLU A 139 3.61 -21.39 19.21
CA GLU A 139 5.01 -21.08 19.52
C GLU A 139 5.32 -21.32 21.00
N ASP A 140 6.61 -21.44 21.33
CA ASP A 140 7.07 -21.70 22.71
C ASP A 140 7.33 -20.37 23.43
N PRO A 141 6.53 -20.00 24.45
CA PRO A 141 6.67 -18.73 25.17
C PRO A 141 7.98 -18.63 25.97
N THR A 142 8.67 -19.74 26.24
CA THR A 142 9.96 -19.71 26.94
C THR A 142 11.13 -19.36 26.01
N ARG A 143 10.91 -19.44 24.69
CA ARG A 143 11.95 -19.26 23.66
C ARG A 143 11.67 -18.10 22.71
N MET A 144 10.57 -17.40 22.90
CA MET A 144 10.10 -16.34 22.01
C MET A 144 10.06 -15.02 22.77
N GLN A 145 10.75 -14.00 22.26
CA GLN A 145 10.68 -12.64 22.80
C GLN A 145 9.65 -11.79 22.03
N PRO A 146 9.11 -10.71 22.62
CA PRO A 146 8.11 -9.88 21.94
C PRO A 146 8.60 -9.26 20.62
N ASP A 147 9.83 -8.75 20.60
CA ASP A 147 10.47 -8.20 19.41
C ASP A 147 10.56 -9.23 18.27
N GLU A 148 10.94 -10.47 18.58
CA GLU A 148 10.95 -11.56 17.61
C GLU A 148 9.52 -11.94 17.15
N PHE A 149 8.61 -12.14 18.10
CA PHE A 149 7.24 -12.59 17.81
C PHE A 149 6.46 -11.57 16.98
N PHE A 150 6.37 -10.34 17.47
CA PHE A 150 5.67 -9.26 16.79
C PHE A 150 6.42 -8.81 15.54
N GLY A 151 7.76 -8.94 15.50
CA GLY A 151 8.57 -8.68 14.31
C GLY A 151 8.17 -9.55 13.10
N ILE A 152 7.72 -10.79 13.33
CA ILE A 152 7.19 -11.64 12.25
C ILE A 152 5.95 -11.00 11.61
N PHE A 153 5.03 -10.51 12.44
CA PHE A 153 3.80 -9.86 11.97
C PHE A 153 4.06 -8.49 11.36
N ASP A 154 4.95 -7.68 11.95
CA ASP A 154 5.34 -6.37 11.43
C ASP A 154 5.95 -6.51 10.01
N GLN A 155 6.89 -7.44 9.83
CA GLN A 155 7.45 -7.75 8.52
C GLN A 155 6.37 -8.18 7.51
N PHE A 156 5.40 -8.99 7.96
CA PHE A 156 4.30 -9.43 7.11
C PHE A 156 3.38 -8.27 6.73
N LEU A 157 3.06 -7.37 7.68
CA LEU A 157 2.25 -6.18 7.45
C LEU A 157 2.90 -5.26 6.41
N GLN A 158 4.21 -5.03 6.52
CA GLN A 158 4.98 -4.26 5.54
C GLN A 158 4.93 -4.92 4.15
N SER A 159 5.24 -6.21 4.08
CA SER A 159 5.20 -6.99 2.83
C SER A 159 3.79 -6.97 2.19
N PHE A 160 2.75 -7.04 3.02
CA PHE A 160 1.36 -7.00 2.58
C PHE A 160 1.00 -5.61 2.02
N ALA A 161 1.39 -4.53 2.71
CA ALA A 161 1.14 -3.16 2.28
C ALA A 161 1.84 -2.85 0.95
N GLU A 162 3.10 -3.26 0.80
CA GLU A 162 3.86 -3.12 -0.44
C GLU A 162 3.19 -3.90 -1.59
N ALA A 163 2.91 -5.18 -1.41
CA ALA A 163 2.27 -6.01 -2.43
C ALA A 163 0.85 -5.52 -2.80
N LYS A 164 0.12 -4.94 -1.85
CA LYS A 164 -1.17 -4.29 -2.11
C LYS A 164 -1.00 -3.06 -3.00
N GLN A 165 -0.03 -2.19 -2.69
CA GLN A 165 0.27 -1.01 -3.50
C GLN A 165 0.76 -1.39 -4.91
N GLU A 166 1.55 -2.47 -5.04
CA GLU A 166 1.98 -3.02 -6.32
C GLU A 166 0.81 -3.55 -7.16
N ASN A 167 -0.13 -4.27 -6.53
CA ASN A 167 -1.37 -4.71 -7.19
C ASN A 167 -2.19 -3.53 -7.74
N GLU A 168 -2.35 -2.47 -6.94
CA GLU A 168 -3.03 -1.24 -7.38
C GLU A 168 -2.34 -0.61 -8.59
N ASN A 169 -1.01 -0.54 -8.57
CA ASN A 169 -0.21 -0.02 -9.69
C ASN A 169 -0.32 -0.90 -10.95
N ILE A 170 -0.38 -2.23 -10.80
CA ILE A 170 -0.62 -3.17 -11.90
C ILE A 170 -2.02 -2.96 -12.49
N ARG A 171 -3.04 -2.82 -11.65
CA ARG A 171 -4.43 -2.59 -12.09
C ARG A 171 -4.55 -1.27 -12.86
N ARG A 172 -4.00 -0.19 -12.32
CA ARG A 172 -3.99 1.13 -12.99
C ARG A 172 -3.30 1.08 -14.34
N ARG A 173 -2.14 0.43 -14.45
CA ARG A 173 -1.43 0.26 -15.73
C ARG A 173 -2.26 -0.53 -16.75
N LYS A 174 -2.89 -1.63 -16.34
CA LYS A 174 -3.75 -2.43 -17.23
C LYS A 174 -4.96 -1.63 -17.74
N GLU A 175 -5.59 -0.83 -16.88
CA GLU A 175 -6.70 0.04 -17.26
C GLU A 175 -6.27 1.12 -18.26
N GLU A 176 -5.09 1.73 -18.06
CA GLU A 176 -4.53 2.71 -19.00
C GLU A 176 -4.18 2.09 -20.36
N GLU A 177 -3.54 0.91 -20.36
CA GLU A 177 -3.21 0.18 -21.58
C GLU A 177 -4.47 -0.24 -22.35
N GLU A 178 -5.48 -0.75 -21.66
CA GLU A 178 -6.76 -1.12 -22.29
C GLU A 178 -7.47 0.10 -22.86
N ARG A 179 -7.46 1.23 -22.14
CA ARG A 179 -8.03 2.50 -22.64
C ARG A 179 -7.28 3.00 -23.88
N ARG A 180 -5.95 2.93 -23.91
CA ARG A 180 -5.13 3.28 -25.09
C ARG A 180 -5.44 2.37 -26.27
N ALA A 181 -5.48 1.06 -26.06
CA ALA A 181 -5.81 0.09 -27.09
C ALA A 181 -7.23 0.31 -27.67
N ARG A 182 -8.21 0.63 -26.82
CA ARG A 182 -9.58 0.98 -27.27
C ARG A 182 -9.59 2.25 -28.12
N MET A 183 -8.88 3.31 -27.71
CA MET A 183 -8.77 4.55 -28.49
C MET A 183 -8.08 4.33 -29.84
N GLU A 184 -6.99 3.54 -29.86
CA GLU A 184 -6.28 3.22 -31.10
C GLU A 184 -7.15 2.37 -32.06
N ALA A 185 -7.89 1.39 -31.53
CA ALA A 185 -8.82 0.60 -32.31
C ALA A 185 -9.95 1.45 -32.92
N GLN A 186 -10.53 2.37 -32.14
CA GLN A 186 -11.55 3.31 -32.64
C GLN A 186 -11.00 4.24 -33.73
N LEU A 187 -9.79 4.79 -33.55
CA LEU A 187 -9.17 5.65 -34.55
C LEU A 187 -8.84 4.90 -35.84
N LYS A 188 -8.40 3.64 -35.73
CA LYS A 188 -8.15 2.78 -36.89
C LYS A 188 -9.44 2.47 -37.64
N GLU A 189 -10.51 2.14 -36.93
CA GLU A 189 -11.83 1.89 -37.53
C GLU A 189 -12.37 3.14 -38.23
N GLN A 190 -12.24 4.32 -37.62
CA GLN A 190 -12.63 5.59 -38.25
C GLN A 190 -11.86 5.85 -39.54
N ARG A 191 -10.54 5.69 -39.54
CA ARG A 191 -9.70 5.85 -40.75
C ARG A 191 -10.08 4.87 -41.86
N GLU A 192 -10.42 3.63 -41.51
CA GLU A 192 -10.89 2.64 -42.49
C GLU A 192 -12.26 3.01 -43.07
N ARG A 193 -13.18 3.51 -42.25
CA ARG A 193 -14.49 4.02 -42.73
C ARG A 193 -14.32 5.22 -43.65
N GLU A 194 -13.48 6.20 -43.28
CA GLU A 194 -13.17 7.36 -44.13
C GLU A 194 -12.52 6.95 -45.45
N ARG A 195 -11.61 5.98 -45.44
CA ARG A 195 -10.98 5.47 -46.67
C ARG A 195 -11.98 4.74 -47.58
N LYS A 196 -12.92 3.97 -47.00
CA LYS A 196 -13.99 3.31 -47.77
C LYS A 196 -14.98 4.35 -48.35
N ALA A 197 -15.34 5.37 -47.58
CA ALA A 197 -16.20 6.45 -48.04
C ALA A 197 -15.57 7.20 -49.22
N ARG A 198 -14.29 7.57 -49.13
CA ARG A 198 -13.56 8.23 -50.25
C ARG A 198 -13.50 7.36 -51.51
N LYS A 199 -13.27 6.05 -51.37
CA LYS A 199 -13.29 5.13 -52.53
C LYS A 199 -14.68 5.04 -53.17
N ALA A 200 -15.74 5.02 -52.37
CA ALA A 200 -17.10 4.99 -52.88
C ALA A 200 -17.49 6.31 -53.57
N GLU A 201 -17.01 7.45 -53.07
CA GLU A 201 -17.13 8.75 -53.74
C GLU A 201 -16.37 8.76 -55.08
N GLU A 202 -15.11 8.30 -55.12
CA GLU A 202 -14.32 8.21 -56.37
C GLU A 202 -14.96 7.27 -57.41
N ASP A 203 -15.47 6.12 -57.00
CA ASP A 203 -16.15 5.17 -57.91
C ASP A 203 -17.49 5.73 -58.42
N GLY A 204 -18.25 6.46 -57.59
CA GLY A 204 -19.48 7.14 -57.98
C GLY A 204 -19.24 8.29 -58.96
N GLU A 205 -18.22 9.13 -58.71
CA GLU A 205 -17.80 10.19 -59.63
C GLU A 205 -17.35 9.64 -61.00
N PHE A 206 -16.71 8.47 -61.00
CA PHE A 206 -16.32 7.78 -62.24
C PHE A 206 -17.54 7.25 -63.02
N ASP A 207 -18.52 6.66 -62.34
CA ASP A 207 -19.74 6.14 -62.98
C ASP A 207 -20.60 7.27 -63.56
N ASP A 208 -20.71 8.40 -62.85
CA ASP A 208 -21.36 9.63 -63.35
C ASP A 208 -20.68 10.16 -64.61
N LEU A 209 -19.34 10.16 -64.66
CA LEU A 209 -18.58 10.56 -65.85
C LEU A 209 -18.82 9.61 -67.03
N VAL A 210 -18.87 8.29 -66.78
CA VAL A 210 -19.15 7.28 -67.81
C VAL A 210 -20.58 7.42 -68.34
N SER A 211 -21.55 7.69 -67.46
CA SER A 211 -22.95 7.94 -67.83
C SER A 211 -23.09 9.20 -68.70
N ALA A 212 -22.40 10.29 -68.33
CA ALA A 212 -22.38 11.53 -69.11
C ALA A 212 -21.73 11.35 -70.50
N LEU A 213 -20.71 10.49 -70.61
CA LEU A 213 -20.08 10.13 -71.89
C LEU A 213 -21.00 9.30 -72.79
N ARG A 214 -21.74 8.33 -72.22
CA ARG A 214 -22.69 7.46 -72.97
C ARG A 214 -23.97 8.18 -73.40
N SER A 215 -24.46 9.10 -72.59
CA SER A 215 -25.63 9.92 -72.90
C SER A 215 -25.32 11.03 -73.92
N GLY A 216 -24.05 11.25 -74.25
CA GLY A 216 -23.62 12.27 -75.22
C GLY A 216 -23.61 13.70 -74.66
N GLU A 217 -23.99 13.90 -73.39
CA GLU A 217 -24.00 15.22 -72.75
C GLU A 217 -22.61 15.87 -72.68
N VAL A 218 -21.54 15.07 -72.67
CA VAL A 218 -20.15 15.54 -72.65
C VAL A 218 -19.72 16.17 -73.99
N PHE A 219 -20.38 15.83 -75.09
CA PHE A 219 -20.00 16.31 -76.43
C PHE A 219 -20.88 17.44 -76.97
N ASP A 220 -22.03 17.71 -76.34
CA ASP A 220 -23.05 18.64 -76.85
C ASP A 220 -23.10 20.01 -76.13
N LYS A 221 -22.16 20.30 -75.23
CA LYS A 221 -22.09 21.59 -74.52
C LYS A 221 -20.68 22.16 -74.46
N ASP A 222 -20.48 23.16 -75.32
CA ASP A 222 -19.62 24.34 -75.18
C ASP A 222 -18.77 24.37 -73.88
N LEU A 223 -17.45 24.17 -74.03
CA LEU A 223 -16.41 24.04 -73.00
C LEU A 223 -16.22 25.28 -72.09
N SER A 224 -17.14 26.24 -72.11
CA SER A 224 -17.03 27.52 -71.42
C SER A 224 -17.52 27.53 -69.96
N LYS A 225 -18.03 26.42 -69.40
CA LYS A 225 -18.62 26.40 -68.04
C LYS A 225 -18.03 25.43 -67.01
N MET A 226 -17.02 24.61 -67.34
CA MET A 226 -16.33 23.74 -66.35
C MET A 226 -15.44 24.47 -65.33
N LYS A 227 -15.45 25.81 -65.32
CA LYS A 227 -14.78 26.66 -64.31
C LYS A 227 -15.74 27.14 -63.22
N ARG A 228 -16.48 26.24 -62.55
CA ARG A 228 -17.25 26.62 -61.35
C ARG A 228 -17.63 25.41 -60.51
N ASN A 229 -16.64 24.82 -59.84
CA ASN A 229 -16.76 24.33 -58.47
C ASN A 229 -15.42 23.76 -57.97
N ARG A 230 -14.47 24.66 -57.71
CA ARG A 230 -13.33 24.36 -56.85
C ARG A 230 -13.15 25.52 -55.87
N LYS A 231 -14.07 25.63 -54.90
CA LYS A 231 -13.88 26.50 -53.74
C LYS A 231 -14.77 26.10 -52.56
N ARG A 232 -14.18 25.37 -51.60
CA ARG A 232 -14.02 25.77 -50.17
C ARG A 232 -13.92 24.53 -49.27
N VAL A 233 -12.72 24.29 -48.74
CA VAL A 233 -12.57 24.08 -47.29
C VAL A 233 -11.51 25.07 -46.85
N ASN A 234 -11.96 26.01 -46.04
CA ASN A 234 -11.19 27.14 -45.52
C ASN A 234 -10.26 26.62 -44.42
N THR A 235 -8.96 26.86 -44.56
CA THR A 235 -7.97 26.74 -43.50
C THR A 235 -8.28 27.80 -42.44
N GLN A 236 -8.83 27.38 -41.30
CA GLN A 236 -8.73 28.15 -40.07
C GLN A 236 -7.46 27.74 -39.34
N THR A 237 -6.47 28.63 -39.44
CA THR A 237 -5.39 28.79 -38.47
C THR A 237 -5.98 29.23 -37.14
N THR A 238 -5.87 28.40 -36.11
CA THR A 238 -5.84 28.85 -34.72
C THR A 238 -4.59 28.27 -34.08
N GLU A 239 -3.63 29.15 -33.82
CA GLU A 239 -2.48 28.91 -32.98
C GLU A 239 -2.93 28.46 -31.59
N SER A 240 -2.31 27.39 -31.08
CA SER A 240 -2.19 27.15 -29.64
C SER A 240 -0.90 26.38 -29.39
N SER A 241 0.13 27.16 -29.07
CA SER A 241 1.21 26.91 -28.11
C SER A 241 1.68 25.47 -27.89
N ARG A 242 2.87 25.17 -28.42
CA ARG A 242 3.77 24.15 -27.87
C ARG A 242 4.91 24.85 -27.16
N GLU A 243 4.80 25.00 -25.85
CA GLU A 243 5.97 25.28 -25.00
C GLU A 243 6.74 23.99 -24.74
N ARG A 244 8.06 24.06 -24.90
CA ARG A 244 9.03 23.09 -24.37
C ARG A 244 9.52 23.64 -23.03
N PRO A 245 9.63 22.83 -21.96
CA PRO A 245 10.29 23.28 -20.75
C PRO A 245 11.81 23.27 -20.97
N ILE A 246 12.41 24.46 -20.90
CA ILE A 246 13.85 24.64 -20.75
C ILE A 246 14.16 24.47 -19.26
N THR A 247 14.92 23.43 -18.94
CA THR A 247 15.63 23.28 -17.67
C THR A 247 16.64 24.41 -17.51
N LYS A 248 16.48 25.24 -16.48
CA LYS A 248 17.57 26.04 -15.92
C LYS A 248 17.92 25.50 -14.55
N LEU A 249 19.07 24.83 -14.50
CA LEU A 249 19.94 24.78 -13.33
C LEU A 249 20.32 26.21 -12.94
N ASN A 250 20.36 26.49 -11.64
CA ASN A 250 21.40 27.33 -11.03
C ASN A 250 21.48 27.00 -9.52
N PHE A 251 22.73 26.74 -9.12
CA PHE A 251 23.43 26.87 -7.84
C PHE A 251 22.63 27.07 -6.55
#